data_AF-A0A660VTC7-F1
#
_entry.id   AF-A0A660VTC7-F1
#
_cell.length_a   1.000
_cell.length_b   1.000
_cell.length_c   1.000
_cell.angle_alpha   90.00
_cell.angle_beta   90.00
_cell.angle_gamma   90.00
#
_symmetry.space_group_name_H-M   'P 1'
#
loop_
_entity.id
_entity.type
_entity.pdbx_description
1 polymer ?
#
loop_
_entity_poly.entity_id
_entity_poly.type
_entity_poly.pdbx_seq_one_letter_code
_entity_poly.pdbx_strand_id
1 'polypeptide(L)'
;MPAAMGRALGERLITGAPAEQVAADGDGWRVQAGGRSYRARRCVLALPAAPAAAALAQDQPGLSQPLADISSESVVSLAHAWRREDLSHPLDGFGYLVPSCLGAHHLGTLFSSSLQPERAPSGTVIMRTLLGGARRPELLQRDDEALLQIVVSEVGARLGARDGARPLWSHVTRHAAALPRYDLEHPARQATIDAVLSERPGLDIVGNHRRGISVNALVTSSRELAREHAAGSGP
;
A
#
# COMPACT_ATOMS: atom_id res chain seq x y z
N MET A 1 -5.18 12.07 -8.04
CA MET A 1 -4.96 12.62 -6.68
C MET A 1 -3.46 12.86 -6.38
N PRO A 2 -2.54 11.88 -6.43
CA PRO A 2 -1.13 12.11 -6.06
C PRO A 2 -0.43 13.24 -6.84
N ALA A 3 -0.62 13.30 -8.16
CA ALA A 3 -0.06 14.37 -8.99
C ALA A 3 -0.59 15.78 -8.61
N ALA A 4 -1.86 15.87 -8.18
CA ALA A 4 -2.42 17.14 -7.72
C ALA A 4 -1.82 17.57 -6.37
N MET A 5 -1.61 16.61 -5.46
CA MET A 5 -0.92 16.86 -4.18
C MET A 5 0.53 17.28 -4.41
N GLY A 6 1.26 16.61 -5.32
CA GLY A 6 2.63 17.00 -5.67
C GLY A 6 2.72 18.43 -6.18
N ARG A 7 1.82 18.83 -7.08
CA ARG A 7 1.73 20.23 -7.55
C ARG A 7 1.42 21.22 -6.44
N ALA A 8 0.51 20.87 -5.52
CA ALA A 8 0.16 21.75 -4.40
C ALA A 8 1.31 21.92 -3.38
N LEU A 9 2.15 20.90 -3.20
CA LEU A 9 3.32 20.98 -2.34
C LEU A 9 4.45 21.80 -2.98
N GLY A 10 4.62 21.72 -4.31
CA GLY A 10 5.65 22.46 -5.04
C GLY A 10 7.05 22.10 -4.56
N GLU A 11 7.89 23.11 -4.35
CA GLU A 11 9.27 22.95 -3.88
C GLU A 11 9.40 22.33 -2.48
N ARG A 12 8.31 22.28 -1.70
CA ARG A 12 8.29 21.61 -0.39
C ARG A 12 8.32 20.09 -0.51
N LEU A 13 8.00 19.53 -1.68
CA LEU A 13 8.11 18.11 -1.94
C LEU A 13 9.53 17.78 -2.42
N ILE A 14 10.30 17.13 -1.56
CA ILE A 14 11.64 16.64 -1.89
C ILE A 14 11.54 15.15 -2.23
N THR A 15 11.76 14.79 -3.50
CA THR A 15 11.79 13.40 -3.96
C THR A 15 13.21 12.86 -4.03
N GLY A 16 13.38 11.54 -3.98
CA GLY A 16 14.71 10.92 -4.02
C GLY A 16 15.53 11.13 -2.73
N ALA A 17 14.87 11.48 -1.63
CA ALA A 17 15.47 11.69 -0.32
C ALA A 17 14.84 10.71 0.70
N PRO A 18 15.27 9.44 0.74
CA PRO A 18 14.78 8.50 1.76
C PRO A 18 15.19 9.01 3.15
N ALA A 19 14.27 8.95 4.12
CA ALA A 19 14.60 9.26 5.51
C ALA A 19 15.40 8.10 6.12
N GLU A 20 16.65 8.38 6.47
CA GLU A 20 17.64 7.40 6.92
C GLU A 20 17.75 7.37 8.45
N GLN A 21 17.56 8.51 9.10
CA GLN A 21 17.65 8.63 10.56
C GLN A 21 16.76 9.75 11.08
N VAL A 22 16.07 9.52 12.19
CA VAL A 22 15.28 10.51 12.93
C VAL A 22 15.74 10.53 14.39
N ALA A 23 16.22 11.69 14.83
CA ALA A 23 16.76 11.88 16.18
C ALA A 23 16.16 13.13 16.84
N ALA A 24 16.15 13.15 18.17
CA ALA A 24 15.85 14.37 18.92
C ALA A 24 16.98 15.40 18.70
N ASP A 25 16.62 16.69 18.64
CA ASP A 25 17.55 17.80 18.47
C ASP A 25 17.04 19.03 19.23
N GLY A 26 17.42 19.14 20.51
CA GLY A 26 16.95 20.22 21.39
C GLY A 26 15.45 20.14 21.68
N ASP A 27 14.71 21.20 21.33
CA ASP A 27 13.25 21.31 21.42
C ASP A 27 12.51 20.72 20.20
N GLY A 28 13.23 20.04 19.31
CA GLY A 28 12.68 19.49 18.09
C GLY A 28 13.37 18.21 17.62
N TRP A 29 13.39 18.03 16.31
CA TRP A 29 13.74 16.81 15.63
C TRP A 29 14.67 17.09 14.45
N ARG A 30 15.61 16.18 14.25
CA ARG A 30 16.52 16.15 13.10
C ARG A 30 16.24 14.92 12.26
N VAL A 31 16.10 15.12 10.96
CA VAL A 31 15.94 14.05 9.97
C VAL A 31 17.12 14.07 9.02
N GLN A 32 17.83 12.95 8.90
CA GLN A 32 18.79 12.74 7.82
C GLN A 32 18.07 12.11 6.64
N ALA A 33 18.14 12.73 5.47
CA ALA A 33 17.53 12.21 4.25
C ALA A 33 18.29 12.64 2.99
N GLY A 34 18.66 11.67 2.15
CA GLY A 34 19.34 11.93 0.88
C GLY A 34 20.65 12.71 1.04
N GLY A 35 21.43 12.38 2.08
CA GLY A 35 22.70 13.06 2.40
C GLY A 35 22.56 14.49 2.95
N ARG A 36 21.35 14.92 3.30
CA ARG A 36 21.09 16.24 3.90
C ARG A 36 20.44 16.09 5.28
N SER A 37 20.67 17.09 6.13
CA SER A 37 20.06 17.19 7.44
C SER A 37 18.97 18.25 7.46
N TYR A 38 17.80 17.90 7.99
CA TYR A 38 16.65 18.78 8.14
C TYR A 38 16.29 18.88 9.62
N ARG A 39 15.94 20.09 10.08
CA ARG A 39 15.51 20.35 11.46
C ARG A 39 14.10 20.89 11.46
N ALA A 40 13.28 20.41 12.40
CA ALA A 40 11.93 20.89 12.61
C ALA A 40 11.52 20.73 14.07
N ARG A 41 10.65 21.61 14.57
CA ARG A 41 10.03 21.44 15.91
C ARG A 41 9.12 20.22 15.98
N ARG A 42 8.56 19.82 14.84
CA ARG A 42 7.67 18.66 14.74
C ARG A 42 8.06 17.79 13.55
N CYS A 43 7.99 16.48 13.72
CA CYS A 43 8.31 15.46 12.73
C CYS A 43 7.15 14.45 12.65
N VAL A 44 6.61 14.24 11.46
CA VAL A 44 5.57 13.24 11.21
C VAL A 44 6.15 12.17 10.29
N LEU A 45 6.28 10.94 10.79
CA LEU A 45 6.71 9.81 9.99
C LEU A 45 5.48 9.18 9.31
N ALA A 46 5.38 9.38 7.99
CA ALA A 46 4.38 8.76 7.13
C ALA A 46 4.97 7.61 6.30
N LEU A 47 5.90 6.86 6.89
CA LEU A 47 6.63 5.76 6.24
C LEU A 47 5.91 4.42 6.45
N PRO A 48 6.14 3.40 5.60
CA PRO A 48 5.81 2.03 5.96
C PRO A 48 6.54 1.60 7.24
N ALA A 49 6.01 0.61 7.96
CA ALA A 49 6.48 0.26 9.30
C ALA A 49 7.97 -0.09 9.36
N ALA A 50 8.47 -0.92 8.43
CA ALA A 50 9.88 -1.34 8.43
C ALA A 50 10.86 -0.18 8.14
N PRO A 51 10.67 0.66 7.10
CA PRO A 51 11.46 1.88 6.94
C PRO A 51 11.36 2.86 8.11
N ALA A 52 10.19 3.00 8.74
CA ALA A 52 10.03 3.82 9.93
C ALA A 52 10.88 3.29 11.11
N ALA A 53 10.85 1.96 11.34
CA ALA A 53 11.66 1.31 12.33
C ALA A 53 13.16 1.55 12.08
N ALA A 54 13.62 1.33 10.85
CA ALA A 54 15.02 1.52 10.47
C ALA A 54 15.48 2.96 10.74
N ALA A 55 14.69 3.97 10.36
CA ALA A 55 15.01 5.37 10.59
C ALA A 55 15.05 5.75 12.09
N LEU A 56 14.36 4.99 12.95
CA LEU A 56 14.26 5.22 14.39
C LEU A 56 15.21 4.34 15.22
N ALA A 57 15.91 3.38 14.59
CA ALA A 57 16.61 2.30 15.30
C ALA A 57 17.68 2.79 16.28
N GLN A 58 18.43 3.83 15.91
CA GLN A 58 19.55 4.33 16.72
C GLN A 58 19.09 5.20 17.90
N ASP A 59 18.15 6.12 17.66
CA ASP A 59 17.81 7.17 18.61
C ASP A 59 16.48 6.94 19.34
N GLN A 60 15.61 6.08 18.79
CA GLN A 60 14.25 5.82 19.30
C GLN A 60 13.95 4.31 19.34
N PRO A 61 14.77 3.49 20.03
CA PRO A 61 14.62 2.03 20.02
C PRO A 61 13.26 1.55 20.54
N GLY A 62 12.65 2.29 21.49
CA GLY A 62 11.31 2.01 22.00
C GLY A 62 10.18 2.15 20.97
N LEU A 63 10.40 2.90 19.89
CA LEU A 63 9.49 2.96 18.73
C LEU A 63 9.92 2.01 17.62
N SER A 64 11.23 1.86 17.42
CA SER A 64 11.79 1.03 16.36
C SER A 64 11.34 -0.43 16.47
N GLN A 65 11.45 -1.05 17.65
CA GLN A 65 11.14 -2.46 17.81
C GLN A 65 9.66 -2.81 17.51
N PRO A 66 8.65 -2.16 18.14
CA PRO A 66 7.26 -2.50 17.86
C PRO A 66 6.85 -2.21 16.42
N LEU A 67 7.51 -1.27 15.72
CA LEU A 67 7.32 -1.04 14.29
C LEU A 67 7.94 -2.14 13.43
N ALA A 68 9.15 -2.60 13.76
CA ALA A 68 9.83 -3.68 13.05
C ALA A 68 9.05 -5.00 13.14
N ASP A 69 8.34 -5.23 14.25
CA ASP A 69 7.52 -6.42 14.47
C ASP A 69 6.23 -6.43 13.65
N ILE A 70 5.86 -5.32 12.99
CA ILE A 70 4.69 -5.27 12.10
C ILE A 70 5.05 -5.88 10.75
N SER A 71 4.72 -7.16 10.60
CA SER A 71 4.84 -7.87 9.32
C SER A 71 3.96 -7.24 8.24
N SER A 72 4.40 -7.30 6.99
CA SER A 72 3.66 -6.79 5.83
C SER A 72 3.64 -7.78 4.68
N GLU A 73 2.46 -7.96 4.09
CA GLU A 73 2.27 -8.85 2.95
C GLU A 73 2.63 -8.15 1.65
N SER A 74 3.18 -8.96 0.74
CA SER A 74 3.38 -8.55 -0.64
C SER A 74 2.25 -9.03 -1.52
N VAL A 75 1.84 -8.20 -2.48
CA VAL A 75 0.79 -8.54 -3.45
C VAL A 75 1.25 -8.16 -4.84
N VAL A 76 0.88 -8.97 -5.82
CA VAL A 76 1.07 -8.64 -7.23
C VAL A 76 -0.29 -8.27 -7.82
N SER A 77 -0.34 -7.13 -8.48
CA SER A 77 -1.51 -6.68 -9.23
C SER A 77 -1.23 -6.85 -10.72
N LEU A 78 -2.02 -7.68 -11.39
CA LEU A 78 -1.93 -7.86 -12.83
C LEU A 78 -3.18 -7.25 -13.47
N ALA A 79 -3.02 -6.12 -14.16
CA ALA A 79 -4.07 -5.55 -15.00
C ALA A 79 -4.03 -6.22 -16.37
N HIS A 80 -5.18 -6.59 -16.92
CA HIS A 80 -5.27 -7.28 -18.21
C HIS A 80 -6.54 -6.89 -18.97
N ALA A 81 -6.40 -6.73 -20.28
CA ALA A 81 -7.48 -6.36 -21.19
C ALA A 81 -7.86 -7.52 -22.10
N TRP A 82 -9.15 -7.73 -22.33
CA TRP A 82 -9.69 -8.81 -23.17
C TRP A 82 -10.74 -8.26 -24.12
N ARG A 83 -10.90 -8.87 -25.30
CA ARG A 83 -12.09 -8.59 -26.11
C ARG A 83 -13.30 -9.08 -25.34
N ARG A 84 -14.37 -8.29 -25.32
CA ARG A 84 -15.59 -8.65 -24.60
C ARG A 84 -16.18 -9.95 -25.16
N GLU A 85 -16.15 -10.12 -26.48
CA GLU A 85 -16.70 -11.31 -27.16
C GLU A 85 -15.98 -12.62 -26.81
N ASP A 86 -14.71 -12.54 -26.37
CA ASP A 86 -13.92 -13.71 -26.01
C ASP A 86 -14.32 -14.30 -24.65
N LEU A 87 -15.18 -13.64 -23.87
CA LEU A 87 -15.59 -14.07 -22.53
C LEU A 87 -17.08 -14.39 -22.49
N SER A 88 -17.45 -15.57 -21.99
CA SER A 88 -18.86 -15.94 -21.83
C SER A 88 -19.52 -15.28 -20.63
N HIS A 89 -18.77 -15.03 -19.55
CA HIS A 89 -19.30 -14.39 -18.34
C HIS A 89 -19.77 -12.94 -18.61
N PRO A 90 -20.90 -12.47 -18.05
CA PRO A 90 -21.46 -11.14 -18.29
C PRO A 90 -20.57 -9.97 -17.82
N LEU A 91 -19.83 -10.19 -16.71
CA LEU A 91 -18.99 -9.21 -16.00
C LEU A 91 -19.80 -8.04 -15.40
N ASP A 92 -21.06 -8.27 -15.09
CA ASP A 92 -22.05 -7.35 -14.52
C ASP A 92 -21.95 -7.21 -12.98
N GLY A 93 -20.71 -7.15 -12.47
CA GLY A 93 -20.45 -7.01 -11.04
C GLY A 93 -19.13 -6.31 -10.74
N PHE A 94 -18.81 -6.20 -9.46
CA PHE A 94 -17.54 -5.59 -9.01
C PHE A 94 -16.32 -6.46 -9.35
N GLY A 95 -16.52 -7.78 -9.37
CA GLY A 95 -15.47 -8.78 -9.47
C GLY A 95 -15.81 -9.98 -8.61
N TYR A 96 -14.81 -10.82 -8.34
CA TYR A 96 -14.96 -11.98 -7.47
C TYR A 96 -13.72 -12.18 -6.59
N LEU A 97 -13.90 -12.91 -5.49
CA LEU A 97 -12.83 -13.37 -4.60
C LEU A 97 -12.75 -14.90 -4.66
N VAL A 98 -11.55 -15.42 -4.40
CA VAL A 98 -11.33 -16.88 -4.36
C VAL A 98 -10.93 -17.30 -2.94
N PRO A 99 -11.76 -18.13 -2.27
CA PRO A 99 -11.41 -18.66 -0.97
C PRO A 99 -10.21 -19.60 -1.07
N SER A 100 -9.40 -19.63 0.00
CA SER A 100 -8.15 -20.40 0.04
C SER A 100 -8.34 -21.90 -0.12
N CYS A 101 -9.48 -22.44 0.29
CA CYS A 101 -9.80 -23.86 0.17
C CYS A 101 -9.86 -24.37 -1.28
N LEU A 102 -9.94 -23.48 -2.27
CA LEU A 102 -9.95 -23.84 -3.69
C LEU A 102 -8.54 -23.97 -4.29
N GLY A 103 -7.48 -23.77 -3.50
CA GLY A 103 -6.09 -23.97 -3.93
C GLY A 103 -5.57 -22.98 -4.99
N ALA A 104 -6.40 -22.02 -5.42
CA ALA A 104 -6.10 -21.07 -6.49
C ALA A 104 -4.87 -20.20 -6.20
N HIS A 105 -4.25 -19.72 -7.26
CA HIS A 105 -3.04 -18.90 -7.18
C HIS A 105 -3.33 -17.40 -7.04
N HIS A 106 -4.58 -16.98 -7.25
CA HIS A 106 -5.03 -15.61 -7.12
C HIS A 106 -6.01 -15.42 -5.96
N LEU A 107 -6.05 -14.19 -5.44
CA LEU A 107 -6.93 -13.77 -4.36
C LEU A 107 -8.33 -13.41 -4.86
N GLY A 108 -8.40 -12.91 -6.10
CA GLY A 108 -9.62 -12.45 -6.74
C GLY A 108 -9.32 -11.53 -7.92
N THR A 109 -10.37 -11.17 -8.64
CA THR A 109 -10.30 -10.35 -9.85
C THR A 109 -11.36 -9.27 -9.80
N LEU A 110 -10.95 -8.03 -10.02
CA LEU A 110 -11.81 -6.86 -10.12
C LEU A 110 -12.19 -6.62 -11.58
N PHE A 111 -13.47 -6.41 -11.86
CA PHE A 111 -13.96 -6.03 -13.18
C PHE A 111 -13.86 -4.52 -13.35
N SER A 112 -12.63 -4.04 -13.52
CA SER A 112 -12.29 -2.61 -13.48
C SER A 112 -13.12 -1.76 -14.45
N SER A 113 -13.35 -2.23 -15.67
CA SER A 113 -14.15 -1.50 -16.66
C SER A 113 -15.67 -1.59 -16.43
N SER A 114 -16.15 -2.54 -15.63
CA SER A 114 -17.57 -2.57 -15.24
C SER A 114 -17.89 -1.48 -14.21
N LEU A 115 -16.90 -1.13 -13.37
CA LEU A 115 -17.01 -0.06 -12.38
C LEU A 115 -16.77 1.33 -12.97
N GLN A 116 -15.92 1.41 -13.98
CA GLN A 116 -15.47 2.64 -14.63
C GLN A 116 -15.38 2.38 -16.14
N PRO A 117 -16.50 2.45 -16.87
CA PRO A 117 -16.58 2.11 -18.29
C PRO A 117 -15.57 2.86 -19.16
N GLU A 118 -15.27 4.11 -18.81
CA GLU A 118 -14.31 4.98 -19.51
C GLU A 118 -12.86 4.47 -19.49
N ARG A 119 -12.55 3.46 -18.67
CA ARG A 119 -11.21 2.88 -18.58
C ARG A 119 -10.89 1.88 -19.68
N ALA A 120 -11.88 1.44 -20.47
CA ALA A 120 -11.68 0.51 -21.56
C ALA A 120 -12.27 1.04 -22.88
N PRO A 121 -11.57 0.84 -24.01
CA PRO A 121 -12.17 1.08 -25.33
C PRO A 121 -13.42 0.20 -25.56
N SER A 122 -14.30 0.64 -26.45
CA SER A 122 -15.47 -0.15 -26.86
C SER A 122 -15.07 -1.56 -27.32
N GLY A 123 -15.90 -2.56 -26.99
CA GLY A 123 -15.63 -3.98 -27.30
C GLY A 123 -14.52 -4.62 -26.45
N THR A 124 -13.91 -3.88 -25.51
CA THR A 124 -12.85 -4.38 -24.63
C THR A 124 -13.29 -4.31 -23.17
N VAL A 125 -12.80 -5.22 -22.35
CA VAL A 125 -12.92 -5.17 -20.89
C VAL A 125 -11.56 -5.16 -20.24
N ILE A 126 -11.41 -4.40 -19.16
CA ILE A 126 -10.20 -4.39 -18.33
C ILE A 126 -10.54 -4.97 -16.97
N MET A 127 -9.71 -5.93 -16.56
CA MET A 127 -9.78 -6.57 -15.26
C MET A 127 -8.46 -6.41 -14.53
N ARG A 128 -8.49 -6.61 -13.21
CA ARG A 128 -7.31 -6.60 -12.36
C ARG A 128 -7.34 -7.81 -11.44
N THR A 129 -6.43 -8.74 -11.66
CA THR A 129 -6.25 -9.92 -10.82
C THR A 129 -5.20 -9.64 -9.76
N LEU A 130 -5.49 -9.98 -8.50
CA LEU A 130 -4.55 -9.89 -7.38
C LEU A 130 -3.98 -11.27 -7.09
N LEU A 131 -2.65 -11.38 -7.09
CA LEU A 131 -1.88 -12.61 -6.91
C LEU A 131 -1.01 -12.49 -5.66
N GLY A 132 -0.70 -13.63 -5.04
CA GLY A 132 0.21 -13.70 -3.90
C GLY A 132 -0.48 -13.50 -2.55
N GLY A 133 -0.09 -12.47 -1.80
CA GLY A 133 -0.47 -12.30 -0.39
C GLY A 133 0.19 -13.33 0.52
N ALA A 134 -0.26 -13.37 1.78
CA ALA A 134 0.32 -14.23 2.82
C ALA A 134 0.38 -15.73 2.48
N ARG A 135 -0.47 -16.19 1.57
CA ARG A 135 -0.59 -17.61 1.22
C ARG A 135 0.34 -18.06 0.11
N ARG A 136 0.73 -17.14 -0.79
CA ARG A 136 1.58 -17.43 -1.95
C ARG A 136 2.63 -16.35 -2.18
N PRO A 137 3.44 -15.99 -1.16
CA PRO A 137 4.42 -14.91 -1.26
C PRO A 137 5.46 -15.14 -2.37
N GLU A 138 5.69 -16.39 -2.77
CA GLU A 138 6.60 -16.78 -3.85
C GLU A 138 6.21 -16.19 -5.21
N LEU A 139 4.92 -15.85 -5.43
CA LEU A 139 4.47 -15.24 -6.68
C LEU A 139 5.05 -13.85 -6.91
N LEU A 140 5.55 -13.17 -5.87
CA LEU A 140 6.22 -11.88 -6.03
C LEU A 140 7.48 -11.98 -6.90
N GLN A 141 8.18 -13.12 -6.82
CA GLN A 141 9.47 -13.36 -7.50
C GLN A 141 9.32 -14.03 -8.88
N ARG A 142 8.09 -14.41 -9.26
CA ARG A 142 7.83 -15.01 -10.58
C ARG A 142 7.94 -13.94 -11.66
N ASP A 143 8.38 -14.33 -12.85
CA ASP A 143 8.38 -13.46 -14.02
C ASP A 143 6.95 -13.12 -14.49
N ASP A 144 6.83 -12.06 -15.28
CA ASP A 144 5.54 -11.53 -15.72
C ASP A 144 4.75 -12.53 -16.57
N GLU A 145 5.44 -13.34 -17.38
CA GLU A 145 4.81 -14.33 -18.26
C GLU A 145 4.20 -15.47 -17.44
N ALA A 146 4.92 -15.99 -16.45
CA ALA A 146 4.41 -17.00 -15.53
C ALA A 146 3.17 -16.52 -14.76
N LEU A 147 3.17 -15.25 -14.34
CA LEU A 147 2.01 -14.63 -13.69
C LEU A 147 0.84 -14.46 -14.65
N LEU A 148 1.12 -14.09 -15.90
CA LEU A 148 0.10 -13.96 -16.95
C LEU A 148 -0.54 -15.30 -17.26
N GLN A 149 0.24 -16.39 -17.33
CA GLN A 149 -0.28 -17.73 -17.56
C GLN A 149 -1.22 -18.19 -16.44
N ILE A 150 -0.91 -17.85 -15.19
CA ILE A 150 -1.84 -18.07 -14.08
C ILE A 150 -3.15 -17.31 -14.35
N VAL A 151 -3.09 -16.02 -14.68
CA VAL A 151 -4.30 -15.21 -14.94
C VAL A 151 -5.11 -15.76 -16.12
N VAL A 152 -4.47 -16.15 -17.22
CA VAL A 152 -5.14 -16.71 -18.40
C VAL A 152 -5.89 -18.00 -18.03
N SER A 153 -5.24 -18.90 -17.29
CA SER A 153 -5.86 -20.13 -16.81
C SER A 153 -7.07 -19.85 -15.92
N GLU A 154 -6.95 -18.91 -14.99
CA GLU A 154 -8.00 -18.56 -14.04
C GLU A 154 -9.19 -17.87 -14.72
N VAL A 155 -8.93 -16.98 -15.69
CA VAL A 155 -9.95 -16.32 -16.52
C VAL A 155 -10.67 -17.35 -17.39
N GLY A 156 -9.95 -18.31 -17.98
CA GLY A 156 -10.56 -19.43 -18.70
C GLY A 156 -11.50 -20.23 -17.81
N ALA A 157 -11.01 -20.67 -16.65
CA ALA A 157 -11.77 -21.53 -15.73
C ALA A 157 -13.00 -20.85 -15.10
N ARG A 158 -12.95 -19.53 -14.85
CA ARG A 158 -14.02 -18.82 -14.10
C ARG A 158 -14.88 -17.91 -14.94
N LEU A 159 -14.32 -17.33 -16.00
CA LEU A 159 -15.00 -16.32 -16.82
C LEU A 159 -15.31 -16.85 -18.23
N GLY A 160 -14.92 -18.09 -18.52
CA GLY A 160 -15.22 -18.79 -19.77
C GLY A 160 -14.61 -18.10 -20.98
N ALA A 161 -13.30 -17.84 -20.92
CA ALA A 161 -12.56 -17.38 -22.08
C ALA A 161 -12.56 -18.46 -23.18
N ARG A 162 -12.80 -18.06 -24.43
CA ARG A 162 -12.75 -18.94 -25.59
C ARG A 162 -11.39 -19.62 -25.72
N ASP A 163 -11.37 -20.81 -26.31
CA ASP A 163 -10.12 -21.53 -26.59
C ASP A 163 -9.16 -20.68 -27.42
N GLY A 164 -7.91 -20.60 -26.96
CA GLY A 164 -6.89 -19.78 -27.61
C GLY A 164 -7.00 -18.28 -27.36
N ALA A 165 -8.03 -17.80 -26.65
CA ALA A 165 -8.13 -16.38 -26.29
C ALA A 165 -6.90 -15.94 -25.48
N ARG A 166 -6.45 -14.71 -25.74
CA ARG A 166 -5.31 -14.09 -25.06
C ARG A 166 -5.68 -12.66 -24.69
N PRO A 167 -5.12 -12.13 -23.59
CA PRO A 167 -5.28 -10.73 -23.25
C PRO A 167 -4.66 -9.88 -24.36
N LEU A 168 -5.36 -8.81 -24.76
CA LEU A 168 -4.88 -7.82 -25.71
C LEU A 168 -3.71 -7.00 -25.13
N TRP A 169 -3.68 -6.90 -23.81
CA TRP A 169 -2.69 -6.15 -23.06
C TRP A 169 -2.64 -6.67 -21.62
N SER A 170 -1.46 -6.63 -21.02
CA SER A 170 -1.27 -6.88 -19.60
C SER A 170 -0.21 -5.96 -19.00
N HIS A 171 -0.31 -5.73 -17.70
CA HIS A 171 0.69 -4.99 -16.93
C HIS A 171 0.76 -5.51 -15.50
N VAL A 172 1.97 -5.89 -15.09
CA VAL A 172 2.27 -6.41 -13.75
C VAL A 172 2.80 -5.28 -12.88
N THR A 173 2.22 -5.11 -11.71
CA THR A 173 2.74 -4.24 -10.65
C THR A 173 2.98 -5.07 -9.40
N ARG A 174 4.21 -5.04 -8.88
CA ARG A 174 4.61 -5.75 -7.67
C ARG A 174 4.62 -4.78 -6.49
N HIS A 175 3.83 -5.09 -5.47
CA HIS A 175 3.75 -4.30 -4.25
C HIS A 175 4.38 -5.09 -3.11
N ALA A 176 5.70 -4.92 -2.93
CA ALA A 176 6.44 -5.54 -1.84
C ALA A 176 6.08 -4.89 -0.50
N ALA A 177 5.85 -5.71 0.54
CA ALA A 177 5.56 -5.26 1.91
C ALA A 177 4.47 -4.16 1.98
N ALA A 178 3.39 -4.31 1.21
CA ALA A 178 2.42 -3.25 0.97
C ALA A 178 1.23 -3.26 1.95
N LEU A 179 0.91 -4.44 2.50
CA LEU A 179 -0.26 -4.63 3.35
C LEU A 179 0.18 -5.06 4.75
N PRO A 180 0.25 -4.13 5.72
CA PRO A 180 0.55 -4.47 7.11
C PRO A 180 -0.44 -5.51 7.64
N ARG A 181 0.09 -6.52 8.33
CA ARG A 181 -0.72 -7.57 8.96
C ARG A 181 -1.12 -7.12 10.36
N TYR A 182 -2.44 -7.07 10.60
CA TYR A 182 -3.00 -6.82 11.93
C TYR A 182 -3.26 -8.19 12.56
N ASP A 183 -2.20 -8.77 13.15
CA ASP A 183 -2.28 -10.00 13.93
C ASP A 183 -2.88 -9.75 15.34
N LEU A 184 -2.90 -10.78 16.19
CA LEU A 184 -3.51 -10.70 17.53
C LEU A 184 -2.74 -9.76 18.47
N GLU A 185 -1.46 -9.56 18.19
CA GLU A 185 -0.49 -8.79 18.95
C GLU A 185 -0.46 -7.33 18.50
N HIS A 186 -1.04 -7.02 17.33
CA HIS A 186 -1.09 -5.69 16.77
C HIS A 186 -1.64 -4.63 17.74
N PRO A 187 -2.76 -4.85 18.47
CA PRO A 187 -3.26 -3.86 19.43
C PRO A 187 -2.25 -3.55 20.55
N ALA A 188 -1.54 -4.55 21.06
CA ALA A 188 -0.51 -4.36 22.07
C ALA A 188 0.67 -3.55 21.52
N ARG A 189 1.11 -3.83 20.28
CA ARG A 189 2.15 -3.03 19.61
C ARG A 189 1.71 -1.57 19.42
N GLN A 190 0.45 -1.33 19.04
CA GLN A 190 -0.08 0.02 18.93
C GLN A 190 -0.08 0.76 20.27
N ALA A 191 -0.47 0.08 21.37
CA ALA A 191 -0.46 0.66 22.70
C ALA A 191 0.96 1.03 23.16
N THR A 192 1.95 0.18 22.88
CA THR A 192 3.37 0.50 23.13
C THR A 192 3.81 1.73 22.34
N ILE A 193 3.51 1.77 21.03
CA ILE A 193 3.86 2.93 20.19
C ILE A 193 3.19 4.21 20.73
N ASP A 194 1.91 4.17 21.10
CA ASP A 194 1.18 5.33 21.62
C ASP A 194 1.73 5.82 22.96
N ALA A 195 2.06 4.91 23.88
CA ALA A 195 2.67 5.25 25.17
C ALA A 195 4.04 5.93 24.96
N VAL A 196 4.87 5.37 24.09
CA VAL A 196 6.20 5.88 23.78
C VAL A 196 6.11 7.24 23.06
N LEU A 197 5.16 7.44 22.14
CA LEU A 197 4.94 8.74 21.48
C LEU A 197 4.47 9.82 22.46
N SER A 198 3.69 9.47 23.50
CA SER A 198 3.22 10.45 24.49
C SER A 198 4.35 11.16 25.25
N GLU A 199 5.53 10.53 25.32
CA GLU A 199 6.74 11.06 25.95
C GLU A 199 7.66 11.82 24.96
N ARG A 200 7.29 11.90 23.69
CA ARG A 200 8.11 12.42 22.59
C ARG A 200 7.39 13.58 21.89
N PRO A 201 7.31 14.76 22.55
CA PRO A 201 6.55 15.88 22.00
C PRO A 201 7.06 16.27 20.61
N GLY A 202 6.11 16.47 19.69
CA GLY A 202 6.40 16.84 18.32
C GLY A 202 6.80 15.68 17.41
N LEU A 203 6.81 14.42 17.88
CA LEU A 203 6.96 13.25 17.01
C LEU A 203 5.63 12.52 16.86
N ASP A 204 5.26 12.25 15.61
CA ASP A 204 4.06 11.48 15.29
C ASP A 204 4.35 10.42 14.24
N ILE A 205 3.62 9.30 14.31
CA ILE A 205 3.72 8.21 13.34
C ILE A 205 2.34 7.93 12.77
N VAL A 206 2.22 8.12 11.45
CA VAL A 206 1.00 7.86 10.69
C VAL A 206 1.27 6.83 9.59
N GLY A 207 0.24 6.09 9.20
CA GLY A 207 0.36 5.13 8.12
C GLY A 207 -0.65 4.00 8.22
N ASN A 208 -0.68 3.16 7.19
CA ASN A 208 -1.59 2.02 7.08
C ASN A 208 -1.29 0.92 8.11
N HIS A 209 -0.23 1.05 8.89
CA HIS A 209 0.17 0.15 9.97
C HIS A 209 -0.31 0.64 11.36
N ARG A 210 -1.09 1.72 11.43
CA ARG A 210 -1.53 2.34 12.70
C ARG A 210 -3.03 2.19 12.94
N ARG A 211 -3.84 3.04 12.31
CA ARG A 211 -5.28 3.23 12.62
C ARG A 211 -6.18 2.93 11.41
N GLY A 212 -5.81 1.94 10.61
CA GLY A 212 -6.58 1.48 9.46
C GLY A 212 -5.80 1.49 8.14
N ILE A 213 -6.10 0.51 7.30
CA ILE A 213 -5.35 0.26 6.05
C ILE A 213 -5.88 1.09 4.88
N SER A 214 -7.16 1.51 4.91
CA SER A 214 -7.82 2.13 3.77
C SER A 214 -7.36 3.58 3.53
N VAL A 215 -7.41 4.02 2.28
CA VAL A 215 -7.12 5.42 1.92
C VAL A 215 -8.01 6.39 2.70
N ASN A 216 -9.29 6.05 2.92
CA ASN A 216 -10.20 6.88 3.69
C ASN A 216 -9.75 7.02 5.15
N ALA A 217 -9.36 5.92 5.80
CA ALA A 217 -8.84 5.95 7.17
C ALA A 217 -7.56 6.80 7.27
N LEU A 218 -6.66 6.68 6.28
CA LEU A 218 -5.44 7.48 6.23
C LEU A 218 -5.72 8.97 6.04
N VAL A 219 -6.63 9.32 5.13
CA VAL A 219 -7.00 10.72 4.89
C VAL A 219 -7.66 11.33 6.12
N THR A 220 -8.56 10.60 6.78
CA THR A 220 -9.23 11.06 8.00
C THR A 220 -8.22 11.30 9.12
N SER A 221 -7.45 10.28 9.48
CA SER A 221 -6.47 10.37 10.57
C SER A 221 -5.38 11.41 10.31
N SER A 222 -4.90 11.55 9.07
CA SER A 222 -3.90 12.58 8.71
C SER A 222 -4.48 13.99 8.82
N ARG A 223 -5.76 14.18 8.51
CA ARG A 223 -6.43 15.50 8.64
C ARG A 223 -6.67 15.87 10.10
N GLU A 224 -7.03 14.90 10.94
CA GLU A 224 -7.19 15.09 12.38
C GLU A 224 -5.86 15.55 13.00
N LEU A 225 -4.79 14.81 12.75
CA LEU A 225 -3.45 15.18 13.23
C LEU A 225 -3.03 16.57 12.74
N ALA A 226 -3.24 16.88 11.46
CA ALA A 226 -2.91 18.20 10.93
C ALA A 226 -3.66 19.34 11.64
N ARG A 227 -4.92 19.12 12.04
CA ARG A 227 -5.71 20.12 12.81
C ARG A 227 -5.21 20.24 14.24
N GLU A 228 -4.88 19.13 14.89
CA GLU A 228 -4.30 19.13 16.24
C GLU A 228 -2.99 19.91 16.27
N HIS A 229 -2.14 19.71 15.27
CA HIS A 229 -0.90 20.47 15.12
C HIS A 229 -1.15 21.95 14.87
N ALA A 230 -2.14 22.31 14.05
CA ALA A 230 -2.50 23.70 13.81
C ALA A 230 -3.06 24.38 15.07
N ALA A 231 -3.88 23.68 15.86
CA ALA A 231 -4.49 24.20 17.08
C ALA A 231 -3.48 24.32 18.25
N GLY A 232 -2.54 23.38 18.35
CA GLY A 232 -1.44 23.42 19.31
C GLY A 232 -0.27 24.32 18.90
N SER A 233 -0.40 25.04 17.78
CA SER A 233 0.54 26.07 17.31
C SER A 233 0.01 27.48 17.61
N GLY A 234 -0.54 27.68 18.82
CA GLY A 234 -0.78 29.02 19.37
C GLY A 234 0.55 29.74 19.62
N PRO A 235 0.56 31.09 19.62
CA PRO A 235 1.78 31.90 19.66
C PRO A 235 2.70 31.59 20.84
#